data_AF-A0A0P8X7Z1-F1
#
_entry.id   AF-A0A0P8X7Z1-F1
#
_cell.length_a   1.000
_cell.length_b   1.000
_cell.length_c   1.000
_cell.angle_alpha   90.00
_cell.angle_beta   90.00
_cell.angle_gamma   90.00
#
_symmetry.space_group_name_H-M   'P 1'
#
loop_
_entity.id
_entity.type
_entity.pdbx_description
1 polymer ?
#
loop_
_entity_poly.entity_id
_entity_poly.type
_entity_poly.pdbx_seq_one_letter_code
_entity_poly.pdbx_strand_id
1 'polypeptide(L)'
;SPPGKYSIGEDKPKKWVALIAAAHQIPYVATASIGDPYDFYRKMKKAASVDGPAFVQVLAPCVPGWRTPPEKTVEIAKLAIETGLWPLFEIENGDFHNIKFQRFPKDGKFKKPIEDYLRLQGRFKHLFKKPEAIEELKRQIKEVWRILGKEVELL
;
A
#
# COMPACT_ATOMS: atom_id res chain seq x y z
N SER A 1 7.22 -4.66 17.58
CA SER A 1 7.58 -5.82 18.42
C SER A 1 7.87 -7.04 17.56
N PRO A 2 8.81 -7.94 17.92
CA PRO A 2 9.04 -9.16 17.15
C PRO A 2 7.94 -10.21 17.41
N PRO A 3 7.59 -11.06 16.43
CA PRO A 3 6.62 -12.12 16.63
C PRO A 3 7.15 -13.21 17.57
N GLY A 4 6.29 -13.74 18.44
CA GLY A 4 6.65 -14.77 19.41
C GLY A 4 5.45 -15.30 20.18
N LYS A 5 5.69 -16.05 21.26
CA LYS A 5 4.65 -16.67 22.09
C LYS A 5 3.60 -15.66 22.59
N TYR A 6 4.04 -14.46 22.93
CA TYR A 6 3.21 -13.41 23.53
C TYR A 6 2.94 -12.21 22.59
N SER A 7 3.41 -12.24 21.35
CA SER A 7 3.26 -11.11 20.41
C SER A 7 3.03 -11.59 18.99
N ILE A 8 2.10 -10.96 18.27
CA ILE A 8 1.88 -11.20 16.84
C ILE A 8 2.86 -10.45 15.94
N GLY A 9 3.79 -9.69 16.52
CA GLY A 9 4.59 -8.72 15.80
C GLY A 9 4.10 -7.30 16.06
N GLU A 10 4.08 -6.47 15.02
CA GLU A 10 3.45 -5.14 15.07
C GLU A 10 1.93 -5.29 15.07
N ASP A 11 1.27 -4.67 16.04
CA ASP A 11 -0.18 -4.71 16.24
C ASP A 11 -0.87 -3.38 15.91
N LYS A 12 -0.10 -2.31 15.67
CA LYS A 12 -0.64 -1.01 15.26
C LYS A 12 -0.79 -0.92 13.74
N PRO A 13 -1.78 -0.16 13.26
CA PRO A 13 -1.94 0.07 11.82
C PRO A 13 -0.75 0.85 11.26
N LYS A 14 -0.47 0.64 9.97
CA LYS A 14 0.54 1.39 9.23
C LYS A 14 0.22 2.89 9.28
N LYS A 15 1.20 3.70 9.72
CA LYS A 15 1.16 5.16 9.56
C LYS A 15 1.29 5.54 8.08
N TRP A 16 0.28 6.20 7.54
CA TRP A 16 0.27 6.68 6.16
C TRP A 16 0.92 8.06 6.04
N VAL A 17 2.24 8.07 5.88
CA VAL A 17 3.04 9.30 5.77
C VAL A 17 2.59 10.16 4.59
N ALA A 18 2.17 9.55 3.47
CA ALA A 18 1.61 10.29 2.34
C ALA A 18 0.39 11.16 2.75
N LEU A 19 -0.55 10.61 3.51
CA LEU A 19 -1.73 11.38 3.96
C LEU A 19 -1.34 12.51 4.92
N ILE A 20 -0.32 12.29 5.75
CA ILE A 20 0.20 13.33 6.65
C ILE A 20 0.88 14.45 5.84
N ALA A 21 1.68 14.10 4.83
CA ALA A 21 2.28 15.09 3.94
C ALA A 21 1.19 15.90 3.20
N ALA A 22 0.14 15.24 2.72
CA ALA A 22 -0.99 15.90 2.07
C ALA A 22 -1.74 16.84 3.01
N ALA A 23 -1.87 16.49 4.29
CA ALA A 23 -2.50 17.35 5.29
C ALA A 23 -1.74 18.67 5.55
N HIS A 24 -0.45 18.74 5.19
CA HIS A 24 0.32 19.99 5.20
C HIS A 24 0.08 20.85 3.94
N GLN A 25 -0.87 20.47 3.07
CA GLN A 25 -1.24 21.17 1.84
C GLN A 25 -0.06 21.32 0.86
N ILE A 26 0.87 20.37 0.85
CA ILE A 26 1.97 20.43 -0.12
C ILE A 26 1.43 20.23 -1.55
N PRO A 27 2.03 20.89 -2.55
CA PRO A 27 1.49 20.93 -3.90
C PRO A 27 1.22 19.55 -4.53
N TYR A 28 2.06 18.55 -4.23
CA TYR A 28 1.88 17.22 -4.79
C TYR A 28 2.27 16.10 -3.82
N VAL A 29 1.34 15.17 -3.61
CA VAL A 29 1.55 13.92 -2.89
C VAL A 29 1.12 12.75 -3.74
N ALA A 30 1.93 11.70 -3.78
CA ALA A 30 1.51 10.45 -4.40
C ALA A 30 2.00 9.21 -3.64
N THR A 31 1.31 8.09 -3.85
CA THR A 31 1.85 6.76 -3.59
C THR A 31 2.18 6.09 -4.92
N ALA A 32 3.29 5.37 -4.96
CA ALA A 32 3.74 4.63 -6.14
C ALA A 32 4.26 3.24 -5.76
N SER A 33 4.47 2.38 -6.74
CA SER A 33 5.04 1.05 -6.56
C SER A 33 5.79 0.63 -7.82
N ILE A 34 6.91 -0.07 -7.65
CA ILE A 34 7.64 -0.66 -8.79
C ILE A 34 6.82 -1.74 -9.53
N GLY A 35 5.70 -2.19 -8.94
CA GLY A 35 4.77 -3.13 -9.57
C GLY A 35 4.00 -2.53 -10.74
N ASP A 36 3.84 -1.20 -10.78
CA ASP A 36 3.28 -0.46 -11.94
C ASP A 36 4.31 0.57 -12.44
N PRO A 37 5.27 0.16 -13.29
CA PRO A 37 6.36 1.03 -13.72
C PRO A 37 5.87 2.23 -14.54
N TYR A 38 4.73 2.11 -15.24
CA TYR A 38 4.16 3.22 -16.01
C TYR A 38 3.55 4.28 -15.09
N ASP A 39 2.79 3.85 -14.07
CA ASP A 39 2.29 4.75 -13.02
C ASP A 39 3.45 5.44 -12.29
N PHE A 40 4.45 4.66 -11.88
CA PHE A 40 5.66 5.17 -11.22
C PHE A 40 6.33 6.26 -12.05
N TYR A 41 6.62 5.99 -13.33
CA TYR A 41 7.27 6.95 -14.22
C TYR A 41 6.45 8.24 -14.38
N ARG A 42 5.14 8.14 -14.60
CA ARG A 42 4.26 9.31 -14.74
C ARG A 42 4.27 10.18 -13.49
N LYS A 43 4.16 9.56 -12.31
CA LYS A 43 4.16 10.26 -11.02
C LYS A 43 5.51 10.90 -10.71
N MET A 44 6.63 10.25 -11.04
CA MET A 44 7.96 10.85 -10.90
C MET A 44 8.11 12.08 -11.80
N LYS A 45 7.70 11.99 -13.07
CA LYS A 45 7.77 13.12 -13.99
C LYS A 45 6.93 14.31 -13.51
N LYS A 46 5.73 14.03 -13.00
CA LYS A 46 4.84 15.06 -12.45
C LYS A 46 5.40 15.68 -11.16
N ALA A 47 5.87 14.86 -10.22
CA ALA A 47 6.51 15.34 -9.00
C ALA A 47 7.68 16.27 -9.30
N ALA A 48 8.50 15.96 -10.30
CA ALA A 48 9.64 16.78 -10.71
C ALA A 48 9.25 18.10 -11.41
N SER A 49 8.02 18.20 -11.95
CA SER A 49 7.52 19.42 -12.61
C SER A 49 6.70 20.33 -11.69
N VAL A 50 6.51 19.94 -10.43
CA VAL A 50 5.72 20.71 -9.46
C VAL A 50 6.53 21.89 -8.96
N ASP A 51 5.91 23.07 -8.93
CA ASP A 51 6.48 24.24 -8.27
C ASP A 51 6.25 24.11 -6.75
N GLY A 52 7.33 23.82 -6.02
CA GLY A 52 7.31 23.59 -4.57
C GLY A 52 7.52 22.12 -4.16
N PRO A 53 7.25 21.78 -2.88
CA PRO A 53 7.55 20.46 -2.35
C PRO A 53 6.63 19.38 -2.93
N ALA A 54 7.24 18.30 -3.42
CA ALA A 54 6.56 17.08 -3.84
C ALA A 54 6.98 15.90 -2.96
N PHE A 55 6.02 15.08 -2.54
CA PHE A 55 6.28 13.88 -1.74
C PHE A 55 5.71 12.64 -2.45
N VAL A 56 6.55 11.63 -2.68
CA VAL A 56 6.09 10.35 -3.21
C VAL A 56 6.51 9.19 -2.32
N GLN A 57 5.53 8.46 -1.79
CA GLN A 57 5.76 7.25 -1.00
C GLN A 57 5.79 6.02 -1.93
N VAL A 58 6.98 5.46 -2.13
CA VAL A 58 7.19 4.34 -3.06
C VAL A 58 7.23 3.01 -2.30
N LEU A 59 6.44 2.03 -2.74
CA LEU A 59 6.57 0.64 -2.32
C LEU A 59 7.69 -0.04 -3.10
N ALA A 60 8.76 -0.41 -2.39
CA ALA A 60 9.88 -1.19 -2.91
C ALA A 60 10.12 -2.40 -2.00
N PRO A 61 9.86 -3.64 -2.46
CA PRO A 61 10.16 -4.84 -1.69
C PRO A 61 11.65 -4.96 -1.38
N CYS A 62 11.96 -5.27 -0.11
CA CYS A 62 13.33 -5.44 0.37
C CYS A 62 13.60 -6.92 0.63
N VAL A 63 14.38 -7.56 -0.25
CA VAL A 63 14.73 -8.98 -0.20
C VAL A 63 15.20 -9.43 1.21
N PRO A 64 16.25 -8.83 1.80
CA PRO A 64 16.72 -9.28 3.12
C PRO A 64 15.71 -9.00 4.24
N GLY A 65 15.09 -7.81 4.24
CA GLY A 65 14.18 -7.40 5.30
C GLY A 65 12.86 -8.16 5.30
N TRP A 66 12.34 -8.49 4.12
CA TRP A 66 11.05 -9.17 3.97
C TRP A 66 11.20 -10.69 3.86
N ARG A 67 12.44 -11.17 3.69
CA ARG A 67 12.80 -12.58 3.51
C ARG A 67 12.05 -13.18 2.33
N THR A 68 12.25 -12.59 1.16
CA THR A 68 11.58 -12.94 -0.10
C THR A 68 12.59 -13.48 -1.12
N PRO A 69 12.18 -14.31 -2.09
CA PRO A 69 13.04 -14.67 -3.22
C PRO A 69 13.39 -13.42 -4.06
N PRO A 70 14.68 -13.19 -4.42
CA PRO A 70 15.08 -12.01 -5.19
C PRO A 70 14.34 -11.84 -6.53
N GLU A 71 14.09 -12.93 -7.23
CA GLU A 71 13.39 -13.00 -8.52
C GLU A 71 11.90 -12.66 -8.42
N LYS A 72 11.33 -12.65 -7.22
CA LYS A 72 9.91 -12.34 -6.96
C LYS A 72 9.64 -10.88 -6.59
N THR A 73 10.67 -10.04 -6.57
CA THR A 73 10.57 -8.62 -6.17
C THR A 73 9.44 -7.86 -6.86
N VAL A 74 9.36 -7.92 -8.20
CA VAL A 74 8.32 -7.20 -8.96
C VAL A 74 6.94 -7.83 -8.77
N GLU A 75 6.87 -9.15 -8.67
CA GLU A 75 5.62 -9.88 -8.42
C GLU A 75 4.99 -9.50 -7.07
N ILE A 76 5.80 -9.42 -6.02
CA ILE A 76 5.35 -9.00 -4.68
C ILE A 76 4.84 -7.56 -4.70
N ALA A 77 5.53 -6.66 -5.43
CA ALA A 77 5.10 -5.28 -5.58
C ALA A 77 3.77 -5.15 -6.34
N LYS A 78 3.53 -6.00 -7.34
CA LYS A 78 2.25 -6.09 -8.07
C LYS A 78 1.14 -6.64 -7.18
N LEU A 79 1.41 -7.72 -6.46
CA LEU A 79 0.43 -8.32 -5.55
C LEU A 79 -0.04 -7.32 -4.49
N ALA A 80 0.84 -6.49 -3.95
CA ALA A 80 0.42 -5.44 -3.01
C ALA A 80 -0.64 -4.49 -3.59
N ILE A 81 -0.60 -4.20 -4.89
CA ILE A 81 -1.60 -3.39 -5.59
C ILE A 81 -2.87 -4.21 -5.85
N GLU A 82 -2.70 -5.42 -6.40
CA GLU A 82 -3.80 -6.29 -6.82
C GLU A 82 -4.65 -6.84 -5.66
N THR A 83 -4.08 -6.91 -4.46
CA THR A 83 -4.80 -7.27 -3.22
C THR A 83 -5.36 -6.06 -2.48
N GLY A 84 -5.21 -4.84 -3.02
CA GLY A 84 -5.67 -3.60 -2.40
C GLY A 84 -4.87 -3.15 -1.17
N LEU A 85 -3.79 -3.82 -0.81
CA LEU A 85 -2.97 -3.47 0.36
C LEU A 85 -2.26 -2.11 0.18
N TRP A 86 -1.84 -1.81 -1.04
CA TRP A 86 -1.13 -0.59 -1.40
C TRP A 86 -1.91 0.22 -2.44
N PRO A 87 -2.76 1.16 -2.01
CA PRO A 87 -3.45 2.07 -2.90
C PRO A 87 -2.45 2.92 -3.68
N LEU A 88 -2.65 3.05 -4.99
CA LEU A 88 -1.91 3.98 -5.84
C LEU A 88 -2.77 5.24 -6.05
N PHE A 89 -2.36 6.36 -5.46
CA PHE A 89 -3.13 7.59 -5.54
C PHE A 89 -2.24 8.83 -5.72
N GLU A 90 -2.88 9.95 -6.08
CA GLU A 90 -2.32 11.29 -6.09
C GLU A 90 -3.29 12.25 -5.38
N ILE A 91 -2.73 13.16 -4.58
CA ILE A 91 -3.41 14.30 -3.96
C ILE A 91 -2.65 15.55 -4.36
N GLU A 92 -3.36 16.54 -4.88
CA GLU A 92 -2.80 17.83 -5.30
C GLU A 92 -3.26 18.91 -4.33
N ASN A 93 -2.34 19.77 -3.88
CA ASN A 93 -2.61 20.89 -2.99
C ASN A 93 -3.41 20.53 -1.70
N GLY A 94 -3.22 19.31 -1.19
CA GLY A 94 -3.98 18.81 -0.02
C GLY A 94 -5.47 18.58 -0.26
N ASP A 95 -5.94 18.52 -1.50
CA ASP A 95 -7.35 18.30 -1.83
C ASP A 95 -7.76 16.83 -1.66
N PHE A 96 -8.30 16.51 -0.47
CA PHE A 96 -8.82 15.18 -0.15
C PHE A 96 -10.18 14.86 -0.82
N HIS A 97 -10.83 15.83 -1.47
CA HIS A 97 -12.08 15.59 -2.20
C HIS A 97 -11.82 15.08 -3.62
N ASN A 98 -10.64 15.38 -4.19
CA ASN A 98 -10.30 15.05 -5.58
C ASN A 98 -9.08 14.10 -5.70
N ILE A 99 -9.09 13.01 -4.93
CA ILE A 99 -8.04 12.00 -4.97
C ILE A 99 -8.08 11.23 -6.30
N LYS A 100 -6.96 11.23 -7.03
CA LYS A 100 -6.82 10.46 -8.29
C LYS A 100 -6.28 9.08 -7.97
N PHE A 101 -7.00 8.03 -8.37
CA PHE A 101 -6.57 6.64 -8.15
C PHE A 101 -6.09 5.98 -9.44
N GLN A 102 -5.01 5.21 -9.33
CA GLN A 102 -4.55 4.30 -10.38
C GLN A 102 -4.84 2.86 -9.96
N ARG A 103 -5.26 2.01 -10.91
CA ARG A 103 -5.52 0.56 -10.69
C ARG A 103 -6.63 0.25 -9.67
N PHE A 104 -7.52 1.18 -9.39
CA PHE A 104 -8.72 0.90 -8.61
C PHE A 104 -9.75 0.08 -9.42
N PRO A 105 -10.27 -1.05 -8.92
CA PRO A 105 -11.30 -1.84 -9.61
C PRO A 105 -12.59 -1.04 -9.80
N LYS A 106 -13.22 -1.14 -10.98
CA LYS A 106 -14.47 -0.42 -11.27
C LYS A 106 -15.65 -0.87 -10.41
N ASP A 107 -15.67 -2.15 -10.04
CA ASP A 107 -16.67 -2.77 -9.17
C ASP A 107 -16.29 -2.70 -7.69
N GLY A 108 -15.21 -1.98 -7.33
CA GLY A 108 -14.72 -1.87 -5.95
C GLY A 108 -14.14 -3.17 -5.37
N LYS A 109 -14.01 -4.24 -6.17
CA LYS A 109 -13.64 -5.57 -5.69
C LYS A 109 -12.25 -5.99 -6.14
N PHE A 110 -11.34 -6.15 -5.19
CA PHE A 110 -10.03 -6.74 -5.44
C PHE A 110 -10.16 -8.25 -5.65
N LYS A 111 -9.58 -8.76 -6.75
CA LYS A 111 -9.74 -10.15 -7.18
C LYS A 111 -8.64 -11.08 -6.66
N LYS A 112 -7.58 -10.53 -6.06
CA LYS A 112 -6.51 -11.30 -5.45
C LYS A 112 -6.68 -11.31 -3.93
N PRO A 113 -6.63 -12.48 -3.28
CA PRO A 113 -6.67 -12.57 -1.83
C PRO A 113 -5.38 -12.02 -1.23
N ILE A 114 -5.47 -11.35 -0.07
CA ILE A 114 -4.30 -10.74 0.59
C ILE A 114 -3.22 -11.79 0.92
N GLU A 115 -3.63 -13.02 1.15
CA GLU A 115 -2.78 -14.16 1.46
C GLU A 115 -1.77 -14.45 0.35
N ASP A 116 -2.10 -14.16 -0.92
CA ASP A 116 -1.14 -14.31 -2.04
C ASP A 116 0.06 -13.38 -1.87
N TYR A 117 -0.17 -12.14 -1.43
CA TYR A 117 0.91 -11.22 -1.06
C TYR A 117 1.68 -11.73 0.18
N LEU A 118 0.97 -12.17 1.22
CA LEU A 118 1.58 -12.55 2.50
C LEU A 118 2.45 -13.82 2.40
N ARG A 119 2.03 -14.83 1.61
CA ARG A 119 2.71 -16.14 1.51
C ARG A 119 4.14 -16.03 0.99
N LEU A 120 4.42 -15.07 0.12
CA LEU A 120 5.74 -14.88 -0.49
C LEU A 120 6.78 -14.26 0.45
N GLN A 121 6.37 -13.83 1.65
CA GLN A 121 7.20 -13.04 2.56
C GLN A 121 7.43 -13.76 3.88
N GLY A 122 8.70 -14.06 4.19
CA GLY A 122 9.06 -14.73 5.44
C GLY A 122 8.63 -13.96 6.69
N ARG A 123 8.53 -12.62 6.63
CA ARG A 123 8.09 -11.77 7.74
C ARG A 123 6.62 -11.97 8.16
N PHE A 124 5.81 -12.66 7.38
CA PHE A 124 4.39 -12.90 7.68
C PHE A 124 4.06 -14.38 7.95
N LYS A 125 5.06 -15.28 7.95
CA LYS A 125 4.85 -16.72 8.16
C LYS A 125 4.07 -17.05 9.43
N HIS A 126 4.26 -16.30 10.50
CA HIS A 126 3.58 -16.52 11.78
C HIS A 126 2.09 -16.11 11.77
N LEU A 127 1.68 -15.21 10.86
CA LEU A 127 0.28 -14.78 10.73
C LEU A 127 -0.62 -15.93 10.26
N PHE A 128 -0.10 -16.85 9.45
CA PHE A 128 -0.86 -18.02 9.00
C PHE A 128 -1.20 -19.02 10.12
N LYS A 129 -0.59 -18.89 11.30
CA LYS A 129 -0.95 -19.67 12.49
C LYS A 129 -2.06 -19.00 13.31
N LYS A 130 -2.47 -17.78 12.92
CA LYS A 130 -3.43 -16.91 13.61
C LYS A 130 -4.34 -16.24 12.58
N PRO A 131 -5.32 -16.97 12.00
CA PRO A 131 -6.21 -16.45 10.96
C PRO A 131 -6.88 -15.12 11.33
N GLU A 132 -7.19 -14.90 12.60
CA GLU A 132 -7.74 -13.66 13.14
C GLU A 132 -6.88 -12.42 12.86
N ALA A 133 -5.55 -12.58 12.77
CA ALA A 133 -4.64 -11.48 12.45
C ALA A 133 -4.71 -11.09 10.96
N ILE A 134 -5.02 -12.04 10.08
CA ILE A 134 -5.20 -11.77 8.65
C ILE A 134 -6.54 -11.05 8.42
N GLU A 135 -7.59 -11.43 9.14
CA GLU A 135 -8.88 -10.73 9.09
C GLU A 135 -8.78 -9.29 9.65
N GLU A 136 -8.01 -9.09 10.73
CA GLU A 136 -7.71 -7.75 11.22
C GLU A 136 -6.94 -6.91 10.18
N LEU A 137 -5.96 -7.50 9.49
CA LEU A 137 -5.28 -6.82 8.39
C LEU A 137 -6.25 -6.43 7.26
N LYS A 138 -7.17 -7.33 6.87
CA LYS A 138 -8.21 -7.01 5.87
C LYS A 138 -9.09 -5.84 6.35
N ARG A 139 -9.47 -5.80 7.62
CA ARG A 139 -10.21 -4.68 8.22
C ARG A 139 -9.42 -3.36 8.13
N GLN A 140 -8.13 -3.38 8.46
CA GLN A 140 -7.27 -2.21 8.36
C GLN A 140 -7.13 -1.72 6.92
N ILE A 141 -6.99 -2.62 5.95
CA ILE A 141 -6.94 -2.25 4.52
C ILE A 141 -8.25 -1.57 4.10
N LYS A 142 -9.40 -2.14 4.45
CA LYS A 142 -10.71 -1.52 4.15
C LYS A 142 -10.85 -0.14 4.77
N GLU A 143 -10.39 0.05 5.99
CA GLU A 143 -10.41 1.34 6.68
C GLU A 143 -9.55 2.39 5.96
N VAL A 144 -8.37 2.00 5.44
CA VAL A 144 -7.53 2.90 4.62
C VAL A 144 -8.27 3.33 3.36
N TRP A 145 -8.91 2.41 2.64
CA TRP A 145 -9.73 2.76 1.48
C TRP A 145 -10.90 3.69 1.84
N ARG A 146 -11.56 3.43 2.98
CA ARG A 146 -12.64 4.29 3.48
C ARG A 146 -12.17 5.71 3.75
N ILE A 147 -11.00 5.88 4.40
CA ILE A 147 -10.36 7.19 4.60
C ILE A 147 -10.06 7.89 3.27
N LEU A 148 -9.69 7.10 2.25
CA LEU A 148 -9.46 7.55 0.88
C LEU A 148 -10.76 7.79 0.08
N GLY A 149 -11.94 7.70 0.72
CA GLY A 149 -13.23 7.95 0.08
C GLY A 149 -13.71 6.82 -0.84
N LYS A 150 -13.25 5.58 -0.62
CA LYS A 150 -13.65 4.39 -1.38
C LYS A 150 -14.13 3.28 -0.47
N GLU A 151 -15.25 2.67 -0.84
CA GLU A 151 -15.67 1.39 -0.28
C GLU A 151 -15.11 0.26 -1.14
N VAL A 152 -14.59 -0.78 -0.50
CA VAL A 152 -13.93 -1.90 -1.20
C VAL A 152 -14.30 -3.25 -0.62
N GLU A 153 -14.36 -4.23 -1.51
CA GLU A 153 -14.39 -5.64 -1.16
C GLU A 153 -13.00 -6.26 -1.39
N LEU A 154 -12.53 -7.00 -0.38
CA LEU A 154 -11.32 -7.81 -0.45
C LEU A 154 -11.74 -9.27 -0.55
N LEU A 155 -11.04 -10.03 -1.41
CA LEU A 155 -11.17 -11.49 -1.48
C LEU A 155 -10.49 -12.15 -0.28
#